data_AF-A0A850Z3E8-F1
#
_entry.id   AF-A0A850Z3E8-F1
#
_cell.length_a   1.000
_cell.length_b   1.000
_cell.length_c   1.000
_cell.angle_alpha   90.00
_cell.angle_beta   90.00
_cell.angle_gamma   90.00
#
_symmetry.space_group_name_H-M   'P 1'
#
loop_
_entity.id
_entity.type
_entity.pdbx_description
1 polymer ?
#
loop_
_entity_poly.entity_id
_entity_poly.type
_entity_poly.pdbx_seq_one_letter_code
_entity_poly.pdbx_strand_id
1 'polypeptide(L)'
;IIATSIACYYADMEYVYGIEVVGNIPKGLPSPKAPPMSVLPEVVAEAFGVALVGYVASLALAQGSAKKFKYTVDDNQEFLAHGLSNVIPSFFFCIPSAAAMGRTALLYSTGAKTQVACLISCVLILVVIYTIGPLLYWLPM
;
A
#
# COMPACT_ATOMS: atom_id res chain seq x y z
N ILE A 1 -7.07 13.70 8.12
CA ILE A 1 -7.64 13.40 6.79
C ILE A 1 -8.98 14.10 6.64
N ILE A 2 -10.13 13.51 7.06
CA ILE A 2 -11.45 14.11 6.79
C ILE A 2 -11.59 15.54 7.34
N ALA A 3 -11.35 15.73 8.65
CA ALA A 3 -11.42 17.06 9.27
C ALA A 3 -10.43 18.06 8.65
N THR A 4 -9.23 17.59 8.29
CA THR A 4 -8.18 18.41 7.66
C THR A 4 -8.57 18.83 6.25
N SER A 5 -9.06 17.92 5.42
CA SER A 5 -9.53 18.21 4.06
C SER A 5 -10.71 19.17 4.07
N ILE A 6 -11.64 19.02 5.01
CA ILE A 6 -12.76 19.96 5.20
C ILE A 6 -12.25 21.34 5.61
N ALA A 7 -11.33 21.42 6.57
CA ALA A 7 -10.75 22.69 7.01
C ALA A 7 -9.98 23.40 5.87
N CYS A 8 -9.17 22.67 5.09
CA CYS A 8 -8.45 23.22 3.95
C CYS A 8 -9.39 23.72 2.84
N TYR A 9 -10.49 23.02 2.60
CA TYR A 9 -11.53 23.43 1.64
C TYR A 9 -12.23 24.74 2.06
N TYR A 10 -12.65 24.85 3.32
CA TYR A 10 -13.37 26.05 3.78
C TYR A 10 -12.47 27.27 3.99
N ALA A 11 -11.19 27.07 4.27
CA ALA A 11 -10.24 28.15 4.53
C ALA A 11 -9.39 28.53 3.30
N ASP A 12 -9.68 27.96 2.11
CA ASP A 12 -8.93 28.18 0.87
C ASP A 12 -7.41 28.17 1.07
N MET A 13 -6.92 27.20 1.85
CA MET A 13 -5.54 27.26 2.36
C MET A 13 -4.47 27.16 1.26
N GLU A 14 -4.82 26.55 0.13
CA GLU A 14 -3.98 26.53 -1.08
C GLU A 14 -3.76 27.95 -1.62
N TYR A 15 -4.83 28.73 -1.80
CA TYR A 15 -4.76 30.07 -2.39
C TYR A 15 -4.31 31.15 -1.40
N VAL A 16 -4.71 31.04 -0.14
CA VAL A 16 -4.45 32.06 0.89
C VAL A 16 -3.09 31.87 1.56
N TYR A 17 -2.69 30.62 1.80
CA TYR A 17 -1.47 30.28 2.55
C TYR A 17 -0.41 29.54 1.73
N GLY A 18 -0.68 29.22 0.46
CA GLY A 18 0.28 28.54 -0.42
C GLY A 18 0.60 27.11 0.02
N ILE A 19 -0.31 26.45 0.74
CA ILE A 19 -0.12 25.07 1.20
C ILE A 19 -0.26 24.12 0.02
N GLU A 20 0.72 23.24 -0.17
CA GLU A 20 0.70 22.22 -1.20
C GLU A 20 -0.37 21.18 -0.88
N VAL A 21 -1.29 20.96 -1.82
CA VAL A 21 -2.36 19.96 -1.70
C VAL A 21 -2.10 18.81 -2.67
N VAL A 22 -2.72 17.65 -2.41
CA VAL A 22 -2.61 16.46 -3.26
C VAL A 22 -3.00 16.74 -4.71
N GLY A 23 -3.97 17.63 -4.94
CA GLY A 23 -4.39 18.04 -6.27
C GLY A 23 -5.21 16.98 -7.01
N ASN A 24 -5.20 17.03 -8.34
CA ASN A 24 -6.09 16.20 -9.16
C ASN A 24 -5.66 14.72 -9.14
N ILE A 25 -6.52 13.87 -8.57
CA ILE A 25 -6.33 12.42 -8.56
C ILE A 25 -7.01 11.81 -9.80
N PRO A 26 -6.26 11.10 -10.67
CA PRO A 26 -6.85 10.46 -11.84
C PRO A 26 -7.91 9.44 -11.43
N LYS A 27 -9.06 9.48 -12.11
CA LYS A 27 -10.17 8.57 -11.82
C LYS A 27 -9.93 7.21 -12.46
N GLY A 28 -10.21 6.15 -11.70
CA GLY A 28 -10.15 4.77 -12.18
C GLY A 28 -8.78 4.10 -11.98
N LEU A 29 -8.72 2.82 -12.36
CA LEU A 29 -7.48 2.05 -12.30
C LEU A 29 -6.63 2.34 -13.56
N PRO A 30 -5.31 2.55 -13.44
CA PRO A 30 -4.46 2.67 -14.62
C PRO A 30 -4.54 1.41 -15.47
N SER A 31 -4.46 1.56 -16.79
CA SER A 31 -4.39 0.42 -17.69
C SER A 31 -3.07 -0.34 -17.47
N PRO A 32 -3.09 -1.69 -17.47
CA PRO A 32 -1.89 -2.47 -17.24
C PRO A 32 -0.87 -2.21 -18.36
N LYS A 33 0.35 -1.81 -17.98
CA LYS A 33 1.47 -1.58 -18.89
C LYS A 33 2.71 -2.26 -18.33
N ALA A 34 3.43 -2.99 -19.19
CA ALA A 34 4.69 -3.60 -18.78
C ALA A 34 5.72 -2.51 -18.39
N PRO A 35 6.45 -2.68 -17.27
CA PRO A 35 7.52 -1.77 -16.91
C PRO A 35 8.64 -1.81 -17.98
N PRO A 36 9.24 -0.66 -18.32
CA PRO A 36 10.27 -0.60 -19.34
C PRO A 36 11.53 -1.33 -18.87
N MET A 37 11.95 -2.36 -19.60
CA MET A 37 13.14 -3.13 -19.23
C MET A 37 14.46 -2.38 -19.47
N SER A 38 14.41 -1.27 -20.22
CA SER A 38 15.59 -0.44 -20.51
C SER A 38 16.18 0.24 -19.28
N VAL A 39 15.37 0.54 -18.26
CA VAL A 39 15.84 1.18 -17.00
C VAL A 39 16.35 0.18 -15.98
N LEU A 40 16.11 -1.12 -16.20
CA LEU A 40 16.45 -2.18 -15.24
C LEU A 40 17.95 -2.18 -14.86
N PRO A 41 18.92 -2.02 -15.79
CA PRO A 41 20.34 -1.99 -15.43
C PRO A 41 20.72 -0.85 -14.48
N GLU A 42 20.00 0.28 -14.54
CA GLU A 42 20.26 1.45 -13.70
C GLU A 42 19.72 1.28 -12.28
N VAL A 43 18.60 0.57 -12.13
CA VAL A 43 17.89 0.45 -10.85
C VAL A 43 18.08 -0.90 -10.14
N VAL A 44 18.67 -1.90 -10.81
CA VAL A 44 18.72 -3.29 -10.29
C VAL A 44 19.40 -3.41 -8.93
N ALA A 45 20.47 -2.65 -8.70
CA ALA A 45 21.21 -2.69 -7.45
C ALA A 45 20.38 -2.12 -6.28
N GLU A 46 19.71 -0.99 -6.50
CA GLU A 46 18.84 -0.36 -5.51
C GLU A 46 17.57 -1.20 -5.26
N ALA A 47 16.98 -1.71 -6.34
CA ALA A 47 15.80 -2.57 -6.29
C ALA A 47 16.07 -3.86 -5.49
N PHE A 48 17.27 -4.44 -5.61
CA PHE A 48 17.67 -5.60 -4.82
C PHE A 48 17.68 -5.28 -3.31
N GLY A 49 18.20 -4.12 -2.92
CA GLY A 49 18.19 -3.66 -1.52
C GLY A 49 16.77 -3.51 -0.98
N VAL A 50 15.89 -2.85 -1.74
CA VAL A 50 14.48 -2.66 -1.37
C VAL A 50 13.76 -4.00 -1.25
N ALA A 51 13.96 -4.91 -2.20
CA ALA A 51 13.35 -6.23 -2.20
C ALA A 51 13.79 -7.07 -1.00
N LEU A 52 15.10 -7.06 -0.68
CA LEU A 52 15.64 -7.79 0.47
C LEU A 52 15.06 -7.27 1.79
N VAL A 53 15.09 -5.95 2.00
CA VAL A 53 14.56 -5.33 3.23
C VAL A 53 13.06 -5.56 3.35
N GLY A 54 12.31 -5.41 2.24
CA GLY A 54 10.87 -5.63 2.20
C GLY A 54 10.49 -7.09 2.53
N TYR A 55 11.24 -8.05 1.98
CA TYR A 55 11.03 -9.47 2.25
C TYR A 55 11.36 -9.82 3.71
N VAL A 56 12.52 -9.39 4.22
CA VAL A 56 12.93 -9.67 5.60
C VAL A 56 11.93 -9.08 6.60
N ALA A 57 11.44 -7.86 6.38
CA ALA A 57 10.40 -7.25 7.22
C ALA A 57 9.08 -8.04 7.17
N SER A 58 8.69 -8.51 5.99
CA SER A 58 7.48 -9.31 5.80
C SER A 58 7.58 -10.67 6.48
N LEU A 59 8.72 -11.35 6.32
CA LEU A 59 9.00 -12.63 6.94
C LEU A 59 9.07 -12.52 8.46
N ALA A 60 9.70 -11.48 9.01
CA ALA A 60 9.75 -11.24 10.45
C ALA A 60 8.34 -11.07 11.05
N LEU A 61 7.45 -10.37 10.36
CA LEU A 61 6.05 -10.23 10.77
C LEU A 61 5.30 -11.57 10.69
N ALA A 62 5.51 -12.34 9.63
CA ALA A 62 4.90 -13.65 9.43
C ALA A 62 5.33 -14.64 10.53
N GLN A 63 6.63 -14.75 10.79
CA GLN A 63 7.19 -15.61 11.84
C GLN A 63 6.77 -15.18 13.25
N GLY A 64 6.74 -13.86 13.51
CA GLY A 64 6.20 -13.33 14.77
C GLY A 64 4.73 -13.70 14.99
N SER A 65 3.94 -13.67 13.91
CA SER A 65 2.54 -14.09 13.94
C SER A 65 2.38 -15.60 14.13
N ALA A 66 3.20 -16.40 13.45
CA ALA A 66 3.27 -17.86 13.58
C ALA A 66 3.53 -18.28 15.03
N LYS A 67 4.50 -17.64 15.68
CA LYS A 67 4.81 -17.84 17.09
C LYS A 67 3.65 -17.45 18.02
N LYS A 68 3.00 -16.31 17.76
CA LYS A 68 1.88 -15.80 18.57
C LYS A 68 0.66 -16.72 18.50
N PHE A 69 0.32 -17.20 17.31
CA PHE A 69 -0.91 -17.99 17.07
C PHE A 69 -0.65 -19.49 16.94
N LYS A 70 0.58 -19.95 17.17
CA LYS A 70 0.99 -21.37 17.20
C LYS A 70 0.72 -22.12 15.88
N TYR A 71 1.05 -21.49 14.76
CA TYR A 71 1.08 -22.13 13.44
C TYR A 71 2.50 -22.07 12.85
N THR A 72 2.71 -22.74 11.72
CA THR A 72 4.00 -22.76 11.00
C THR A 72 3.91 -21.95 9.72
N VAL A 73 5.01 -21.28 9.36
CA VAL A 73 5.16 -20.53 8.11
C VAL A 73 6.17 -21.27 7.23
N ASP A 74 5.87 -21.37 5.93
CA ASP A 74 6.81 -21.84 4.91
C ASP A 74 7.48 -20.63 4.27
N ASP A 75 8.78 -20.49 4.50
CA ASP A 75 9.57 -19.35 4.02
C ASP A 75 9.60 -19.28 2.48
N ASN A 76 9.62 -20.42 1.78
CA ASN A 76 9.62 -20.43 0.31
C ASN A 76 8.30 -19.94 -0.25
N GLN A 77 7.19 -20.33 0.38
CA GLN A 77 5.86 -19.89 0.00
C GLN A 77 5.68 -18.39 0.25
N GLU A 78 6.18 -17.87 1.37
CA GLU A 78 6.17 -16.44 1.67
C GLU A 78 7.05 -15.65 0.68
N PHE A 79 8.22 -16.18 0.30
CA PHE A 79 9.09 -15.55 -0.70
C PHE A 79 8.39 -15.44 -2.05
N LEU A 80 7.77 -16.53 -2.52
CA LEU A 80 7.01 -16.53 -3.77
C LEU A 80 5.81 -15.57 -3.71
N ALA A 81 5.04 -15.60 -2.61
CA ALA A 81 3.89 -14.73 -2.42
C ALA A 81 4.31 -13.25 -2.38
N HIS A 82 5.41 -12.92 -1.72
CA HIS A 82 5.96 -11.57 -1.65
C HIS A 82 6.49 -11.08 -3.01
N GLY A 83 7.12 -11.96 -3.78
CA GLY A 83 7.54 -11.64 -5.15
C GLY A 83 6.34 -11.34 -6.05
N LEU A 84 5.33 -12.21 -6.04
CA LEU A 84 4.11 -12.03 -6.85
C LEU A 84 3.31 -10.78 -6.44
N SER A 85 3.25 -10.46 -5.15
CA SER A 85 2.56 -9.28 -4.65
C SER A 85 3.22 -7.95 -5.03
N ASN A 86 4.46 -7.99 -5.52
CA ASN A 86 5.17 -6.82 -6.07
C ASN A 86 5.22 -6.84 -7.61
N VAL A 87 5.39 -8.01 -8.23
CA VAL A 87 5.44 -8.14 -9.70
C VAL A 87 4.09 -7.83 -10.34
N ILE A 88 2.98 -8.39 -9.83
CA ILE A 88 1.65 -8.19 -10.44
C ILE A 88 1.25 -6.70 -10.40
N PRO A 89 1.39 -5.97 -9.28
CA PRO A 89 1.04 -4.55 -9.23
C PRO A 89 2.00 -3.64 -10.00
N SER A 90 3.22 -4.08 -10.32
CA SER A 90 4.16 -3.28 -11.13
C SER A 90 3.59 -2.89 -12.50
N PHE A 91 2.72 -3.73 -13.07
CA PHE A 91 2.01 -3.44 -14.32
C PHE A 91 1.01 -2.29 -14.19
N PHE A 92 0.63 -1.93 -12.97
CA PHE A 92 -0.26 -0.83 -12.63
C PHE A 92 0.49 0.36 -12.04
N PHE A 93 1.82 0.40 -12.19
CA PHE A 93 2.70 1.45 -11.66
C PHE A 93 2.64 1.58 -10.13
N CYS A 94 2.35 0.49 -9.42
CA CYS A 94 2.38 0.48 -7.97
C CYS A 94 3.82 0.51 -7.45
N ILE A 95 4.01 1.16 -6.30
CA ILE A 95 5.26 1.15 -5.55
C ILE A 95 5.49 -0.21 -4.87
N PRO A 96 6.75 -0.57 -4.56
CA PRO A 96 7.06 -1.77 -3.79
C PRO A 96 6.33 -1.78 -2.44
N SER A 97 5.75 -2.93 -2.09
CA SER A 97 5.01 -3.14 -0.86
C SER A 97 5.72 -4.14 0.07
N ALA A 98 5.58 -3.92 1.37
CA ALA A 98 6.14 -4.75 2.44
C ALA A 98 5.14 -4.92 3.59
N ALA A 99 5.58 -5.53 4.69
CA ALA A 99 4.78 -5.77 5.88
C ALA A 99 4.17 -4.48 6.46
N ALA A 100 2.85 -4.48 6.66
CA ALA A 100 2.12 -3.41 7.32
C ALA A 100 1.85 -3.74 8.79
N MET A 101 2.89 -3.68 9.64
CA MET A 101 2.82 -4.12 11.05
C MET A 101 1.67 -3.48 11.84
N GLY A 102 1.43 -2.18 11.68
CA GLY A 102 0.32 -1.48 12.36
C GLY A 102 -1.07 -1.97 11.94
N ARG A 103 -1.28 -2.22 10.64
CA ARG A 103 -2.56 -2.76 10.13
C ARG A 103 -2.78 -4.18 10.63
N THR A 104 -1.75 -5.02 10.57
CA THR A 104 -1.81 -6.40 11.06
C THR A 104 -2.09 -6.46 12.57
N ALA A 105 -1.46 -5.59 13.37
CA ALA A 105 -1.73 -5.50 14.80
C ALA A 105 -3.19 -5.11 15.10
N LEU A 106 -3.73 -4.13 14.37
CA LEU A 106 -5.13 -3.73 14.49
C LEU A 106 -6.08 -4.89 14.14
N LEU A 107 -5.84 -5.58 13.03
CA LEU A 107 -6.62 -6.76 12.62
C LEU A 107 -6.61 -7.85 13.69
N TYR A 108 -5.46 -8.14 14.30
CA TYR A 108 -5.37 -9.09 15.41
C TYR A 108 -6.19 -8.66 16.63
N SER A 109 -6.20 -7.36 16.95
CA SER A 109 -7.02 -6.83 18.05
C SER A 109 -8.52 -6.93 17.80
N THR A 110 -8.95 -6.90 16.54
CA THR A 110 -10.36 -7.15 16.18
C THR A 110 -10.76 -8.63 16.22
N GLY A 111 -9.81 -9.54 16.49
CA GLY A 111 -10.05 -10.98 16.50
C GLY A 111 -10.12 -11.63 15.12
N ALA A 112 -9.64 -10.96 14.07
CA ALA A 112 -9.59 -11.52 12.72
C ALA A 112 -8.66 -12.75 12.67
N LYS A 113 -9.15 -13.85 12.06
CA LYS A 113 -8.44 -15.14 11.99
C LYS A 113 -8.11 -15.60 10.57
N THR A 114 -8.65 -14.94 9.55
CA THR A 114 -8.52 -15.34 8.14
C THR A 114 -8.16 -14.14 7.26
N GLN A 115 -7.57 -14.42 6.10
CA GLN A 115 -7.21 -13.39 5.11
C GLN A 115 -8.43 -12.71 4.45
N VAL A 116 -9.64 -13.22 4.70
CA VAL A 116 -10.89 -12.61 4.22
C VAL A 116 -11.05 -11.18 4.76
N ALA A 117 -10.58 -10.90 5.97
CA ALA A 117 -10.60 -9.54 6.52
C ALA A 117 -9.74 -8.56 5.68
N CYS A 118 -8.63 -9.03 5.13
CA CYS A 118 -7.81 -8.26 4.19
C CYS A 118 -8.54 -8.04 2.87
N LEU A 119 -9.22 -9.06 2.33
CA LEU A 119 -10.02 -8.92 1.10
C LEU A 119 -11.13 -7.89 1.24
N ILE A 120 -11.86 -7.89 2.35
CA ILE A 120 -12.90 -6.89 2.65
C ILE A 120 -12.27 -5.49 2.66
N SER A 121 -11.09 -5.34 3.28
CA SER A 121 -10.36 -4.07 3.31
C SER A 121 -9.95 -3.61 1.90
N CYS A 122 -9.50 -4.52 1.03
CA CYS A 122 -9.18 -4.21 -0.36
C CYS A 122 -10.40 -3.72 -1.15
N VAL A 123 -11.55 -4.39 -1.01
CA VAL A 123 -12.80 -3.99 -1.66
C VAL A 123 -13.23 -2.60 -1.19
N LEU A 124 -13.17 -2.33 0.12
CA LEU A 124 -13.48 -1.01 0.65
C LEU A 124 -12.55 0.08 0.09
N ILE A 125 -11.25 -0.19 0.01
CA ILE A 125 -10.28 0.75 -0.58
C ILE A 125 -10.62 1.03 -2.05
N LEU A 126 -10.97 0.00 -2.83
CA LEU A 126 -11.39 0.18 -4.22
C LEU A 126 -12.63 1.06 -4.35
N VAL A 127 -13.64 0.86 -3.49
CA VAL A 127 -14.84 1.70 -3.45
C VAL A 127 -14.48 3.15 -3.11
N VAL A 128 -13.62 3.36 -2.11
CA VAL A 128 -13.16 4.69 -1.70
C VAL A 128 -12.41 5.40 -2.84
N ILE A 129 -11.50 4.71 -3.53
CA ILE A 129 -10.77 5.29 -4.67
C ILE A 129 -11.75 5.72 -5.77
N TYR A 130 -12.77 4.92 -6.08
CA TYR A 130 -13.72 5.22 -7.14
C TYR A 130 -14.74 6.32 -6.79
N THR A 131 -15.16 6.38 -5.52
CA THR A 131 -16.25 7.28 -5.08
C THR A 131 -15.76 8.56 -4.41
N ILE A 132 -14.72 8.46 -3.57
CA ILE A 132 -14.23 9.52 -2.68
C ILE A 132 -12.94 10.14 -3.21
N GLY A 133 -12.32 9.59 -4.26
CA GLY A 133 -11.11 10.15 -4.89
C GLY A 133 -11.11 11.69 -5.05
N PRO A 134 -12.18 12.30 -5.59
CA PRO A 134 -12.25 13.77 -5.74
C PRO A 134 -12.24 14.56 -4.41
N LEU A 135 -12.73 13.98 -3.31
CA LEU A 135 -12.73 14.63 -1.99
C LEU A 135 -11.32 14.71 -1.38
N LEU A 136 -10.39 13.89 -1.84
CA LEU A 136 -9.00 13.89 -1.38
C LEU A 136 -8.14 14.99 -2.02
N TYR A 137 -8.68 15.75 -2.99
CA TYR A 137 -7.99 16.90 -3.61
C TYR A 137 -7.46 17.87 -2.56
N TRP A 138 -8.30 18.20 -1.57
CA TRP A 138 -8.03 19.19 -0.53
C TRP A 138 -7.20 18.68 0.64
N LEU A 139 -6.63 17.48 0.54
CA LEU A 139 -5.74 16.97 1.57
C LEU A 139 -4.40 17.72 1.48
N PRO A 140 -3.94 18.38 2.55
CA PRO A 140 -2.62 18.98 2.56
C PRO A 140 -1.53 17.89 2.59
N MET A 141 -0.43 18.11 1.86
CA MET A 141 0.75 17.23 1.83
C MET A 141 1.71 17.49 2.99
#